data_AF-A0A3D3VRP6-F1
#
_entry.id   AF-A0A3D3VRP6-F1
#
_cell.length_a   1.000
_cell.length_b   1.000
_cell.length_c   1.000
_cell.angle_alpha   90.00
_cell.angle_beta   90.00
_cell.angle_gamma   90.00
#
_symmetry.space_group_name_H-M   'P 1'
#
loop_
_entity.id
_entity.type
_entity.pdbx_description
1 polymer ?
#
loop_
_entity_poly.entity_id
_entity_poly.type
_entity_poly.pdbx_seq_one_letter_code
_entity_poly.pdbx_strand_id
1 'polypeptide(L)'
;MVIVRRLLPLVLGLVLVRMVSSANGAATPKQHQKLVETCRWLSKQDLSYAQSWQPPGHPYLITMDCSNTIRYIVWKVFGFDIPRTASDQYLYFQKRGKVRSVPIKADGKVDSMKLIAQMRSGDLLFWEWTYDVPRDPPISHVMIYLGRKKGGEAMVAGSSQRMDGERGGGVDVYEFDPNAPCGNAKNFFNFITHRGRLVAFARPTAQAGWAERGGLE
;
A
#
# COMPACT_ATOMS: atom_id res chain seq x y z
N MET A 1 -7.09 59.92 -53.80
CA MET A 1 -6.22 58.73 -53.64
C MET A 1 -6.27 58.32 -52.17
N VAL A 2 -7.14 57.37 -51.81
CA VAL A 2 -7.41 57.01 -50.41
C VAL A 2 -6.57 55.78 -50.05
N ILE A 3 -5.68 55.93 -49.07
CA ILE A 3 -4.84 54.85 -48.56
C ILE A 3 -5.66 54.05 -47.53
N VAL A 4 -6.11 52.86 -47.93
CA VAL A 4 -6.79 51.92 -47.02
C VAL A 4 -5.72 51.06 -46.35
N ARG A 5 -5.38 51.36 -45.09
CA ARG A 5 -4.57 50.49 -44.24
C ARG A 5 -5.38 49.23 -43.87
N ARG A 6 -5.01 48.08 -44.42
CA ARG A 6 -5.51 46.77 -43.95
C ARG A 6 -4.83 46.43 -42.61
N LEU A 7 -5.61 46.41 -41.54
CA LEU A 7 -5.23 45.78 -40.27
C LEU A 7 -5.42 44.27 -40.41
N LEU A 8 -4.35 43.49 -40.24
CA LEU A 8 -4.47 42.04 -40.03
C LEU A 8 -4.87 41.79 -38.56
N PRO A 9 -5.85 40.91 -38.28
CA PRO A 9 -6.10 40.49 -36.91
C PRO A 9 -4.98 39.53 -36.47
N LEU A 10 -4.31 39.89 -35.37
CA LEU A 10 -3.37 39.02 -34.67
C LEU A 10 -4.18 37.88 -34.01
N VAL A 11 -4.19 36.71 -34.65
CA VAL A 11 -4.78 35.50 -34.03
C VAL A 11 -3.82 35.04 -32.94
N LEU A 12 -4.09 35.46 -31.71
CA LEU A 12 -3.39 34.96 -30.52
C LEU A 12 -3.83 33.51 -30.31
N GLY A 13 -3.08 32.57 -30.88
CA GLY A 13 -3.28 31.15 -30.65
C GLY A 13 -3.05 30.83 -29.18
N LEU A 14 -4.14 30.64 -28.43
CA LEU A 14 -4.08 30.11 -27.08
C LEU A 14 -3.66 28.64 -27.17
N VAL A 15 -2.37 28.37 -27.12
CA VAL A 15 -1.85 27.01 -26.96
C VAL A 15 -2.24 26.57 -25.56
N LEU A 16 -3.38 25.89 -25.46
CA LEU A 16 -3.77 25.19 -24.25
C LEU A 16 -2.80 24.02 -24.09
N VAL A 17 -1.70 24.25 -23.37
CA VAL A 17 -0.83 23.17 -22.90
C VAL A 17 -1.69 22.35 -21.94
N ARG A 18 -2.32 21.28 -22.45
CA ARG A 18 -2.83 20.22 -21.61
C ARG A 18 -1.63 19.69 -20.84
N MET A 19 -1.49 20.11 -19.58
CA MET A 19 -0.63 19.41 -18.65
C MET A 19 -1.15 17.97 -18.61
N VAL A 20 -0.45 17.09 -19.32
CA VAL A 20 -0.58 15.65 -19.14
C VAL A 20 -0.01 15.38 -17.75
N SER A 21 -0.85 15.53 -16.74
CA SER A 21 -0.54 15.05 -15.41
C SER A 21 -0.36 13.55 -15.54
N SER A 22 0.87 13.07 -15.36
CA SER A 22 1.20 11.64 -15.45
C SER A 22 0.29 10.85 -14.51
N ALA A 23 -0.75 10.24 -15.08
CA ALA A 23 -1.74 9.43 -14.40
C ALA A 23 -1.11 8.09 -13.95
N ASN A 24 -0.41 8.14 -12.81
CA ASN A 24 0.03 7.01 -11.99
C ASN A 24 -0.32 7.31 -10.52
N GLY A 25 -1.56 7.79 -10.30
CA GLY A 25 -1.93 8.60 -9.14
C GLY A 25 -1.61 7.91 -7.82
N ALA A 26 -0.67 8.48 -7.05
CA ALA A 26 -0.51 8.22 -5.62
C ALA A 26 -1.80 8.55 -4.86
N ALA A 27 -1.88 8.19 -3.57
CA ALA A 27 -2.92 8.77 -2.71
C ALA A 27 -2.92 10.30 -2.86
N THR A 28 -4.10 10.88 -3.11
CA THR A 28 -4.27 12.34 -3.11
C THR A 28 -3.90 12.91 -1.74
N PRO A 29 -3.60 14.20 -1.58
CA PRO A 29 -3.30 14.79 -0.27
C PRO A 29 -4.39 14.50 0.77
N LYS A 30 -5.68 14.54 0.38
CA LYS A 30 -6.81 14.19 1.24
C LYS A 30 -6.79 12.70 1.63
N GLN A 31 -6.54 11.80 0.67
CA GLN A 31 -6.42 10.36 0.97
C GLN A 31 -5.20 10.06 1.82
N HIS A 32 -4.07 10.73 1.61
CA HIS A 32 -2.88 10.59 2.44
C HIS A 32 -3.16 11.02 3.88
N GLN A 33 -3.78 12.18 4.09
CA GLN A 33 -4.18 12.63 5.41
C GLN A 33 -5.11 11.61 6.07
N LYS A 34 -6.17 11.19 5.37
CA LYS A 34 -7.13 10.19 5.85
C LYS A 34 -6.46 8.86 6.19
N LEU A 35 -5.49 8.42 5.38
CA LEU A 35 -4.68 7.22 5.63
C LEU A 35 -3.91 7.34 6.93
N VAL A 36 -3.15 8.42 7.12
CA VAL A 36 -2.35 8.65 8.32
C VAL A 36 -3.24 8.74 9.57
N GLU A 37 -4.36 9.46 9.49
CA GLU A 37 -5.34 9.56 10.56
C GLU A 37 -5.96 8.20 10.91
N THR A 38 -6.36 7.42 9.89
CA THR A 38 -6.94 6.08 10.08
C THR A 38 -5.95 5.14 10.75
N CYS A 39 -4.70 5.09 10.28
CA CYS A 39 -3.66 4.22 10.85
C CYS A 39 -3.29 4.63 12.28
N ARG A 40 -3.19 5.92 12.57
CA ARG A 40 -2.96 6.42 13.95
C ARG A 40 -4.13 6.10 14.87
N TRP A 41 -5.36 6.24 14.38
CA TRP A 41 -6.54 5.90 15.16
C TRP A 41 -6.60 4.40 15.45
N LEU A 42 -6.31 3.55 14.45
CA LEU A 42 -6.22 2.09 14.62
C LEU A 42 -5.14 1.68 15.64
N SER A 43 -3.96 2.28 15.59
CA SER A 43 -2.87 2.06 16.56
C SER A 43 -3.32 2.32 18.01
N LYS A 44 -4.14 3.35 18.23
CA LYS A 44 -4.70 3.67 19.56
C LYS A 44 -5.76 2.68 20.06
N GLN A 45 -6.22 1.76 19.24
CA GLN A 45 -7.21 0.76 19.65
C GLN A 45 -6.58 -0.42 20.42
N ASP A 46 -5.24 -0.51 20.46
CA ASP A 46 -4.49 -1.56 21.17
C ASP A 46 -4.91 -2.97 20.76
N LEU A 47 -5.11 -3.17 19.45
CA LEU A 47 -5.62 -4.43 18.90
C LEU A 47 -4.46 -5.40 18.67
N SER A 48 -4.51 -6.55 19.34
CA SER A 48 -3.54 -7.63 19.17
C SER A 48 -3.65 -8.28 17.77
N TYR A 49 -2.57 -8.92 17.31
CA TYR A 49 -2.59 -9.63 16.04
C TYR A 49 -3.66 -10.73 16.06
N ALA A 50 -4.47 -10.79 15.01
CA ALA A 50 -5.61 -11.71 14.87
C ALA A 50 -6.71 -11.56 15.94
N GLN A 51 -6.74 -10.46 16.70
CA GLN A 51 -7.87 -10.15 17.57
C GLN A 51 -9.13 -9.93 16.74
N SER A 52 -10.24 -10.56 17.13
CA SER A 52 -11.56 -10.25 16.58
C SER A 52 -12.03 -8.91 17.13
N TRP A 53 -12.39 -8.00 16.23
CA TRP A 53 -12.82 -6.66 16.58
C TRP A 53 -13.91 -6.17 15.64
N GLN A 54 -14.88 -5.43 16.15
CA GLN A 54 -15.93 -4.79 15.35
C GLN A 54 -15.61 -3.30 15.24
N PRO A 55 -15.14 -2.81 14.07
CA PRO A 55 -14.94 -1.39 13.88
C PRO A 55 -16.26 -0.64 14.10
N PRO A 56 -16.23 0.55 14.72
CA PRO A 56 -17.43 1.38 14.86
C PRO A 56 -18.11 1.63 13.51
N GLY A 57 -19.40 1.31 13.44
CA GLY A 57 -20.21 1.44 12.22
C GLY A 57 -19.98 0.34 11.16
N HIS A 58 -19.16 -0.69 11.45
CA HIS A 58 -19.00 -1.85 10.57
C HIS A 58 -19.97 -2.98 11.00
N PRO A 59 -20.71 -3.61 10.08
CA PRO A 59 -21.78 -4.56 10.43
C PRO A 59 -21.28 -5.91 10.98
N TYR A 60 -19.99 -6.21 10.81
CA TYR A 60 -19.42 -7.52 11.16
C TYR A 60 -18.14 -7.38 11.97
N LEU A 61 -17.86 -8.40 12.79
CA LEU A 61 -16.54 -8.64 13.37
C LEU A 61 -15.52 -8.92 12.26
N ILE A 62 -14.32 -8.35 12.39
CA ILE A 62 -13.18 -8.64 11.54
C ILE A 62 -12.02 -9.14 12.41
N THR A 63 -11.36 -10.19 11.95
CA THR A 63 -10.10 -10.65 12.54
C THR A 63 -8.99 -9.71 12.11
N MET A 64 -8.32 -9.04 13.05
CA MET A 64 -7.28 -8.04 12.79
C MET A 64 -5.92 -8.68 12.50
N ASP A 65 -5.87 -9.55 11.50
CA ASP A 65 -4.62 -10.02 10.88
C ASP A 65 -4.10 -9.01 9.84
N CYS A 66 -2.94 -9.27 9.25
CA CYS A 66 -2.33 -8.38 8.27
C CYS A 66 -3.29 -8.01 7.13
N SER A 67 -3.86 -9.01 6.46
CA SER A 67 -4.71 -8.82 5.28
C SER A 67 -6.04 -8.13 5.57
N ASN A 68 -6.72 -8.46 6.67
CA ASN A 68 -7.97 -7.81 7.05
C ASN A 68 -7.77 -6.38 7.56
N THR A 69 -6.66 -6.13 8.27
CA THR A 69 -6.28 -4.76 8.67
C THR A 69 -6.12 -3.87 7.44
N ILE A 70 -5.41 -4.39 6.43
CA ILE A 70 -5.23 -3.69 5.16
C ILE A 70 -6.55 -3.54 4.39
N ARG A 71 -7.39 -4.58 4.36
CA ARG A 71 -8.72 -4.51 3.75
C ARG A 71 -9.58 -3.40 4.38
N TYR A 72 -9.60 -3.30 5.70
CA TYR A 72 -10.31 -2.24 6.42
C TYR A 72 -9.74 -0.85 6.09
N ILE A 73 -8.41 -0.68 6.10
CA ILE A 73 -7.78 0.60 5.75
C ILE A 73 -8.13 0.99 4.31
N VAL A 74 -8.07 0.04 3.35
CA VAL A 74 -8.37 0.33 1.95
C VAL A 74 -9.84 0.73 1.75
N TRP A 75 -10.77 0.02 2.39
CA TRP A 75 -12.19 0.40 2.41
C TRP A 75 -12.39 1.80 3.00
N LYS A 76 -11.83 2.06 4.18
CA LYS A 76 -12.03 3.33 4.88
C LYS A 76 -11.42 4.51 4.13
N VAL A 77 -10.22 4.35 3.57
CA VAL A 77 -9.44 5.44 2.98
C VAL A 77 -9.78 5.64 1.50
N PHE A 78 -9.85 4.56 0.73
CA PHE A 78 -9.98 4.61 -0.73
C PHE A 78 -11.39 4.26 -1.23
N GLY A 79 -12.27 3.75 -0.36
CA GLY A 79 -13.70 3.58 -0.68
C GLY A 79 -14.02 2.32 -1.47
N PHE A 80 -13.15 1.31 -1.49
CA PHE A 80 -13.41 0.04 -2.16
C PHE A 80 -12.87 -1.14 -1.36
N ASP A 81 -13.38 -2.32 -1.66
CA ASP A 81 -13.01 -3.55 -0.97
C ASP A 81 -11.98 -4.37 -1.77
N ILE A 82 -11.17 -5.15 -1.05
CA ILE A 82 -10.15 -6.05 -1.62
C ILE A 82 -10.30 -7.45 -1.02
N PRO A 83 -9.73 -8.48 -1.66
CA PRO A 83 -9.85 -9.85 -1.17
C PRO A 83 -9.34 -10.08 0.27
N ARG A 84 -9.80 -11.18 0.86
CA ARG A 84 -9.59 -11.49 2.29
C ARG A 84 -8.14 -11.79 2.65
N THR A 85 -7.38 -12.48 1.80
CA THR A 85 -6.03 -12.94 2.13
C THR A 85 -4.96 -12.08 1.45
N ALA A 86 -3.75 -12.03 2.01
CA ALA A 86 -2.63 -11.27 1.42
C ALA A 86 -2.29 -11.74 -0.01
N SER A 87 -2.33 -13.06 -0.25
CA SER A 87 -2.10 -13.66 -1.58
C SER A 87 -3.20 -13.27 -2.57
N ASP A 88 -4.47 -13.29 -2.15
CA ASP A 88 -5.57 -12.87 -3.02
C ASP A 88 -5.51 -11.36 -3.32
N GLN A 89 -5.10 -10.54 -2.35
CA GLN A 89 -4.87 -9.10 -2.57
C GLN A 89 -3.75 -8.87 -3.58
N TYR A 90 -2.64 -9.59 -3.46
CA TYR A 90 -1.57 -9.55 -4.46
C TYR A 90 -2.09 -9.91 -5.85
N LEU A 91 -2.79 -11.06 -5.98
CA LEU A 91 -3.35 -11.51 -7.26
C LEU A 91 -4.37 -10.52 -7.84
N TYR A 92 -5.17 -9.88 -6.97
CA TYR A 92 -6.12 -8.85 -7.37
C TYR A 92 -5.43 -7.66 -8.06
N PHE A 93 -4.30 -7.20 -7.53
CA PHE A 93 -3.53 -6.12 -8.14
C PHE A 93 -2.68 -6.59 -9.32
N GLN A 94 -2.18 -7.83 -9.28
CA GLN A 94 -1.40 -8.42 -10.36
C GLN A 94 -2.23 -8.52 -11.65
N LYS A 95 -3.45 -9.05 -11.56
CA LYS A 95 -4.41 -9.14 -12.68
C LYS A 95 -4.76 -7.78 -13.30
N ARG A 96 -4.51 -6.68 -12.57
CA ARG A 96 -4.75 -5.29 -12.99
C ARG A 96 -3.48 -4.56 -13.45
N GLY A 97 -2.35 -5.25 -13.55
CA GLY A 97 -1.07 -4.66 -13.93
C GLY A 97 -0.55 -3.63 -12.92
N LYS A 98 -0.95 -3.73 -11.64
CA LYS A 98 -0.59 -2.77 -10.59
C LYS A 98 0.57 -3.20 -9.71
N VAL A 99 0.93 -4.49 -9.75
CA VAL A 99 2.05 -5.06 -8.99
C VAL A 99 3.37 -4.67 -9.66
N ARG A 100 4.33 -4.24 -8.83
CA ARG A 100 5.71 -3.97 -9.20
C ARG A 100 6.64 -4.79 -8.32
N SER A 101 7.66 -5.39 -8.94
CA SER A 101 8.71 -6.09 -8.21
C SER A 101 9.57 -5.11 -7.42
N VAL A 102 10.07 -5.54 -6.27
CA VAL A 102 11.08 -4.76 -5.55
C VAL A 102 12.40 -4.73 -6.32
N PRO A 103 13.13 -3.60 -6.33
CA PRO A 103 14.46 -3.54 -6.90
C PRO A 103 15.45 -4.29 -6.00
N ILE A 104 16.21 -5.22 -6.60
CA ILE A 104 17.20 -6.04 -5.92
C ILE A 104 18.61 -5.64 -6.41
N LYS A 105 19.56 -5.53 -5.47
CA LYS A 105 20.99 -5.32 -5.73
C LYS A 105 21.67 -6.62 -6.12
N ALA A 106 22.91 -6.53 -6.61
CA ALA A 106 23.71 -7.70 -6.98
C ALA A 106 23.97 -8.66 -5.80
N ASP A 107 23.96 -8.17 -4.55
CA ASP A 107 24.11 -8.97 -3.33
C ASP A 107 22.81 -9.67 -2.86
N GLY A 108 21.74 -9.57 -3.65
CA GLY A 108 20.43 -10.16 -3.34
C GLY A 108 19.59 -9.36 -2.35
N LYS A 109 20.08 -8.24 -1.81
CA LYS A 109 19.31 -7.37 -0.91
C LYS A 109 18.42 -6.40 -1.68
N VAL A 110 17.36 -5.93 -1.03
CA VAL A 110 16.52 -4.87 -1.59
C VAL A 110 17.31 -3.56 -1.66
N ASP A 111 17.26 -2.91 -2.82
CA ASP A 111 17.74 -1.54 -2.98
C ASP A 111 16.77 -0.57 -2.32
N SER A 112 16.94 -0.33 -1.01
CA SER A 112 16.04 0.53 -0.23
C SER A 112 15.89 1.93 -0.82
N MET A 113 16.97 2.52 -1.37
CA MET A 113 16.90 3.86 -1.95
C MET A 113 16.02 3.87 -3.21
N LYS A 114 16.26 2.93 -4.12
CA LYS A 114 15.48 2.80 -5.36
C LYS A 114 14.04 2.41 -5.08
N LEU A 115 13.80 1.52 -4.11
CA LEU A 115 12.46 1.13 -3.70
C LEU A 115 11.68 2.33 -3.17
N ILE A 116 12.22 3.03 -2.17
CA ILE A 116 11.49 4.14 -1.53
C ILE A 116 11.25 5.29 -2.53
N ALA A 117 12.16 5.52 -3.50
CA ALA A 117 11.93 6.49 -4.56
C ALA A 117 10.74 6.14 -5.49
N GLN A 118 10.41 4.85 -5.64
CA GLN A 118 9.30 4.36 -6.46
C GLN A 118 7.96 4.30 -5.71
N MET A 119 8.02 4.04 -4.41
CA MET A 119 6.84 3.92 -3.57
C MET A 119 6.15 5.27 -3.34
N ARG A 120 4.85 5.23 -3.09
CA ARG A 120 4.02 6.38 -2.74
C ARG A 120 3.12 6.01 -1.58
N SER A 121 2.74 6.99 -0.78
CA SER A 121 1.78 6.78 0.32
C SER A 121 0.51 6.09 -0.21
N GLY A 122 0.09 5.04 0.47
CA GLY A 122 -0.98 4.14 0.06
C GLY A 122 -0.54 2.88 -0.66
N ASP A 123 0.71 2.78 -1.14
CA ASP A 123 1.19 1.55 -1.80
C ASP A 123 1.18 0.37 -0.81
N LEU A 124 0.61 -0.75 -1.24
CA LEU A 124 0.56 -2.02 -0.54
C LEU A 124 1.89 -2.74 -0.74
N LEU A 125 2.46 -3.29 0.32
CA LEU A 125 3.74 -3.99 0.33
C LEU A 125 3.48 -5.46 0.64
N PHE A 126 4.07 -6.38 -0.13
CA PHE A 126 3.82 -7.82 -0.03
C PHE A 126 5.10 -8.58 0.29
N TRP A 127 5.02 -9.43 1.31
CA TRP A 127 6.12 -10.33 1.71
C TRP A 127 5.76 -11.79 1.49
N GLU A 128 6.79 -12.58 1.24
CA GLU A 128 6.77 -14.04 1.36
C GLU A 128 7.49 -14.46 2.65
N TRP A 129 7.29 -15.71 3.08
CA TRP A 129 8.05 -16.38 4.14
C TRP A 129 8.01 -15.72 5.53
N THR A 130 7.02 -14.89 5.82
CA THR A 130 6.81 -14.37 7.19
C THR A 130 6.24 -15.44 8.13
N TYR A 131 5.48 -16.38 7.58
CA TYR A 131 5.00 -17.62 8.18
C TYR A 131 4.72 -18.61 7.04
N ASP A 132 4.51 -19.90 7.36
CA ASP A 132 4.23 -20.91 6.34
C ASP A 132 2.83 -20.73 5.74
N VAL A 133 2.75 -20.72 4.41
CA VAL A 133 1.51 -20.52 3.67
C VAL A 133 1.49 -21.45 2.47
N PRO A 134 0.61 -22.48 2.43
CA PRO A 134 0.49 -23.37 1.28
C PRO A 134 -0.35 -22.72 0.17
N ARG A 135 0.15 -21.61 -0.41
CA ARG A 135 -0.51 -20.85 -1.49
C ARG A 135 0.47 -20.50 -2.60
N ASP A 136 -0.07 -20.30 -3.79
CA ASP A 136 0.66 -19.80 -4.96
C ASP A 136 -0.01 -18.51 -5.48
N PRO A 137 0.66 -17.34 -5.46
CA PRO A 137 2.01 -17.12 -4.95
C PRO A 137 2.07 -17.20 -3.41
N PRO A 138 3.24 -17.53 -2.82
CA PRO A 138 3.41 -17.75 -1.38
C PRO A 138 3.50 -16.44 -0.57
N ILE A 139 2.61 -15.49 -0.89
CA ILE A 139 2.50 -14.22 -0.18
C ILE A 139 1.92 -14.48 1.20
N SER A 140 2.71 -14.16 2.21
CA SER A 140 2.41 -14.41 3.62
C SER A 140 2.12 -13.13 4.40
N HIS A 141 2.43 -11.95 3.88
CA HIS A 141 2.15 -10.71 4.61
C HIS A 141 1.84 -9.54 3.70
N VAL A 142 1.08 -8.60 4.23
CA VAL A 142 0.78 -7.33 3.56
C VAL A 142 0.72 -6.18 4.56
N MET A 143 1.33 -5.06 4.19
CA MET A 143 1.25 -3.78 4.92
C MET A 143 1.01 -2.63 3.94
N ILE A 144 0.68 -1.43 4.44
CA ILE A 144 0.50 -0.23 3.62
C ILE A 144 1.57 0.82 3.94
N TYR A 145 2.18 1.39 2.90
CA TYR A 145 3.20 2.42 3.03
C TYR A 145 2.57 3.79 3.35
N LEU A 146 3.06 4.45 4.38
CA LEU A 146 2.55 5.77 4.79
C LEU A 146 3.35 6.93 4.20
N GLY A 147 4.60 6.70 3.82
CA GLY A 147 5.52 7.76 3.42
C GLY A 147 6.73 7.82 4.36
N ARG A 148 7.32 9.01 4.47
CA ARG A 148 8.46 9.26 5.37
C ARG A 148 8.08 10.25 6.47
N LYS A 149 8.64 10.05 7.67
CA LYS A 149 8.68 11.09 8.71
C LYS A 149 9.57 12.25 8.25
N LYS A 150 9.53 13.37 8.99
CA LYS A 150 10.41 14.52 8.74
C LYS A 150 11.91 14.16 8.82
N GLY A 151 12.29 13.17 9.64
CA GLY A 151 13.65 12.66 9.75
C GLY A 151 14.09 11.75 8.59
N GLY A 152 13.18 11.39 7.69
CA GLY A 152 13.46 10.55 6.52
C GLY A 152 13.12 9.07 6.70
N GLU A 153 12.77 8.65 7.92
CA GLU A 153 12.41 7.28 8.24
C GLU A 153 11.12 6.88 7.49
N ALA A 154 11.19 5.77 6.75
CA ALA A 154 10.05 5.23 6.04
C ALA A 154 9.10 4.54 7.02
N MET A 155 7.80 4.74 6.85
CA MET A 155 6.79 4.18 7.75
C MET A 155 5.78 3.32 7.00
N VAL A 156 5.38 2.22 7.61
CA VAL A 156 4.29 1.35 7.15
C VAL A 156 3.26 1.19 8.28
N ALA A 157 2.05 0.79 7.93
CA ALA A 157 1.04 0.37 8.89
C ALA A 157 0.45 -0.97 8.49
N GLY A 158 -0.03 -1.71 9.47
CA GLY A 158 -0.62 -3.02 9.27
C GLY A 158 -0.80 -3.74 10.59
N SER A 159 -1.06 -5.03 10.51
CA SER A 159 -1.07 -5.89 11.69
C SER A 159 0.02 -6.94 11.56
N SER A 160 0.93 -7.00 12.53
CA SER A 160 2.05 -7.95 12.54
C SER A 160 2.14 -8.73 13.84
N GLN A 161 2.52 -10.00 13.75
CA GLN A 161 3.10 -10.70 14.89
C GLN A 161 4.50 -10.11 15.16
N ARG A 162 4.95 -10.09 16.42
CA ARG A 162 6.31 -9.63 16.74
C ARG A 162 7.34 -10.58 16.15
N MET A 163 8.40 -10.01 15.58
CA MET A 163 9.48 -10.74 14.90
C MET A 163 10.60 -11.21 15.84
N ASP A 164 10.49 -10.92 17.15
CA ASP A 164 11.59 -11.03 18.13
C ASP A 164 11.20 -11.63 19.51
N GLY A 165 9.95 -12.06 19.73
CA GLY A 165 9.59 -12.89 20.89
C GLY A 165 9.23 -12.17 22.21
N GLU A 166 9.19 -10.84 22.26
CA GLU A 166 8.62 -10.11 23.41
C GLU A 166 7.08 -9.94 23.29
N ARG A 167 6.37 -9.61 24.39
CA ARG A 167 4.91 -9.38 24.40
C ARG A 167 4.53 -8.09 23.67
N GLY A 168 3.85 -8.17 22.51
CA GLY A 168 3.04 -7.07 21.93
C GLY A 168 3.13 -6.85 20.41
N GLY A 169 2.52 -7.71 19.60
CA GLY A 169 2.29 -7.47 18.16
C GLY A 169 0.81 -7.19 17.90
N GLY A 170 0.46 -6.45 16.85
CA GLY A 170 -0.90 -5.98 16.65
C GLY A 170 -1.05 -5.00 15.51
N VAL A 171 -2.15 -4.26 15.52
CA VAL A 171 -2.44 -3.22 14.55
C VAL A 171 -1.67 -1.96 14.95
N ASP A 172 -0.64 -1.57 14.19
CA ASP A 172 0.18 -0.41 14.53
C ASP A 172 0.86 0.24 13.30
N VAL A 173 1.66 1.27 13.56
CA VAL A 173 2.53 1.97 12.62
C VAL A 173 3.98 1.60 12.93
N TYR A 174 4.66 1.00 11.97
CA TYR A 174 6.02 0.47 12.11
C TYR A 174 7.01 1.27 11.27
N GLU A 175 8.24 1.35 11.76
CA GLU A 175 9.37 1.75 10.92
C GLU A 175 9.61 0.69 9.84
N PHE A 176 9.88 1.14 8.62
CA PHE A 176 10.04 0.29 7.46
C PHE A 176 11.50 0.23 7.02
N ASP A 177 12.09 -0.95 7.21
CA ASP A 177 13.31 -1.35 6.54
C ASP A 177 13.01 -2.61 5.69
N PRO A 178 13.12 -2.54 4.35
CA PRO A 178 12.84 -3.68 3.48
C PRO A 178 13.83 -4.85 3.65
N ASN A 179 14.98 -4.61 4.30
CA ASN A 179 15.99 -5.63 4.57
C ASN A 179 16.02 -6.08 6.05
N ALA A 180 15.19 -5.49 6.91
CA ALA A 180 15.08 -5.94 8.28
C ALA A 180 14.53 -7.38 8.34
N PRO A 181 15.02 -8.21 9.26
CA PRO A 181 14.49 -9.55 9.43
C PRO A 181 13.01 -9.48 9.78
N CYS A 182 12.20 -10.21 9.03
CA CYS A 182 10.78 -10.35 9.29
C CYS A 182 10.39 -11.84 9.21
N GLY A 183 9.66 -12.32 10.19
CA GLY A 183 9.01 -13.63 10.23
C GLY A 183 9.93 -14.79 10.54
N ASN A 184 9.30 -15.93 10.77
CA ASN A 184 9.93 -17.13 11.31
C ASN A 184 9.52 -18.39 10.53
N ALA A 185 9.25 -18.29 9.22
CA ALA A 185 8.77 -19.44 8.45
C ALA A 185 9.79 -20.59 8.48
N LYS A 186 9.35 -21.77 8.92
CA LYS A 186 10.17 -22.98 8.98
C LYS A 186 9.69 -23.96 7.92
N ASN A 187 10.61 -24.69 7.31
CA ASN A 187 10.24 -25.78 6.40
C ASN A 187 9.59 -26.95 7.18
N PHE A 188 8.96 -27.89 6.44
CA PHE A 188 8.22 -29.04 6.96
C PHE A 188 9.01 -29.92 7.96
N PHE A 189 10.35 -29.86 7.93
CA PHE A 189 11.22 -30.59 8.84
C PHE A 189 11.92 -29.72 9.90
N ASN A 190 11.55 -28.45 10.04
CA ASN A 190 12.13 -27.48 10.99
C ASN A 190 13.65 -27.23 10.87
N PHE A 191 14.32 -27.71 9.81
CA PHE A 191 15.77 -27.59 9.63
C PHE A 191 16.21 -26.31 8.92
N ILE A 192 15.30 -25.62 8.21
CA ILE A 192 15.61 -24.38 7.49
C ILE A 192 14.59 -23.31 7.86
N THR A 193 15.07 -22.20 8.43
CA THR A 193 14.28 -20.99 8.65
C THR A 193 14.43 -20.09 7.43
N HIS A 194 13.34 -19.87 6.71
CA HIS A 194 13.27 -18.85 5.69
C HIS A 194 13.03 -17.49 6.36
N ARG A 195 13.85 -16.50 6.02
CA ARG A 195 13.60 -15.12 6.41
C ARG A 195 12.57 -14.53 5.48
N GLY A 196 11.59 -13.84 6.05
CA GLY A 196 10.60 -13.11 5.30
C GLY A 196 11.26 -12.12 4.36
N ARG A 197 10.71 -12.02 3.16
CA ARG A 197 11.28 -11.23 2.07
C ARG A 197 10.20 -10.38 1.45
N LEU A 198 10.43 -9.08 1.38
CA LEU A 198 9.59 -8.18 0.60
C LEU A 198 9.81 -8.50 -0.89
N VAL A 199 8.75 -8.83 -1.61
CA VAL A 199 8.85 -9.26 -3.01
C VAL A 199 8.20 -8.31 -4.00
N ALA A 200 7.19 -7.56 -3.54
CA ALA A 200 6.46 -6.69 -4.42
C ALA A 200 5.76 -5.56 -3.67
N PHE A 201 5.33 -4.57 -4.43
CA PHE A 201 4.40 -3.55 -3.98
C PHE A 201 3.33 -3.29 -5.05
N ALA A 202 2.15 -2.83 -4.65
CA ALA A 202 1.08 -2.45 -5.57
C ALA A 202 0.43 -1.14 -5.16
N ARG A 203 0.07 -0.33 -6.16
CA ARG A 203 -0.66 0.92 -5.94
C ARG A 203 -2.16 0.67 -5.99
N PRO A 204 -2.91 0.85 -4.87
CA PRO A 204 -4.34 0.56 -4.83
C PRO A 204 -5.19 1.51 -5.67
N THR A 205 -4.71 2.74 -5.89
CA THR A 205 -5.41 3.76 -6.66
C THR A 205 -5.32 3.46 -8.17
N ALA A 206 -6.48 3.17 -8.76
CA ALA A 206 -6.64 3.01 -10.19
C ALA A 206 -6.54 4.35 -10.93
N GLN A 207 -6.37 4.29 -12.27
CA GLN A 207 -6.71 5.42 -13.14
C GLN A 207 -8.21 5.75 -13.01
N ALA A 208 -8.61 6.95 -13.44
CA ALA A 208 -10.02 7.36 -13.50
C ALA A 208 -10.89 6.27 -14.14
N GLY A 209 -11.99 5.88 -13.47
CA GLY A 209 -12.97 4.92 -14.00
C GLY A 209 -13.35 3.75 -13.09
N TRP A 210 -12.78 3.61 -11.89
CA TRP A 210 -13.10 2.49 -10.98
C TRP A 210 -13.70 2.94 -9.63
N ALA A 211 -14.62 3.90 -9.68
CA ALA A 211 -15.49 4.27 -8.56
C ALA A 211 -16.98 3.92 -8.82
N GLU A 212 -17.28 3.15 -9.86
CA GLU A 212 -18.63 2.59 -10.07
C GLU A 212 -18.74 1.21 -9.41
N ARG A 213 -19.02 1.21 -8.11
CA ARG A 213 -20.01 0.36 -7.46
C ARG A 213 -19.98 0.58 -5.96
N GLY A 214 -21.07 1.14 -5.45
CA GLY A 214 -21.33 1.32 -4.03
C GLY A 214 -21.22 2.77 -3.60
N GLY A 215 -22.25 3.55 -3.93
CA GLY A 215 -22.61 4.69 -3.09
C GLY A 215 -23.12 4.20 -1.74
N LEU A 216 -23.71 5.13 -0.99
CA LEU A 216 -24.72 5.03 0.07
C LEU A 216 -24.54 6.37 0.84
N GLU A 217 -25.55 7.23 0.90
CA GLU A 217 -26.64 7.08 1.86
C GLU A 217 -26.16 6.61 3.24
#